data_AF-A0A8X8YLG2-F1
#
_entry.id   AF-A0A8X8YLG2-F1
#
_cell.length_a   1.000
_cell.length_b   1.000
_cell.length_c   1.000
_cell.angle_alpha   90.00
_cell.angle_beta   90.00
_cell.angle_gamma   90.00
#
_symmetry.space_group_name_H-M   'P 1'
#
loop_
_entity.id
_entity.type
_entity.pdbx_description
1 polymer ?
#
loop_
_entity_poly.entity_id
_entity_poly.type
_entity_poly.pdbx_seq_one_letter_code
_entity_poly.pdbx_strand_id
1 'polypeptide(L)'
;MNDLFSGSFRGGDQSPPLTHNIELSGVNLDRFFEDVEAVKDELRDLESLHSQLQTSHDQSKTLHNAKAIKDLRSRMDADVSAALKKAKLVKVRLEALDRSNAANRSLPGCGPGSSSDRTRTSVVNGLRKKLSEAMNRFSDLRQRMGGEYRETVQRRYYTVTGENPEEKVLDRLIETGESETFLQKAIQQQGRGQK
;
A
#
# COMPACT_ATOMS: atom_id res chain seq x y z
N MET A 1 -82.00 -17.74 7.61
CA MET A 1 -82.87 -16.71 8.18
C MET A 1 -82.01 -15.48 8.46
N ASN A 2 -82.24 -14.40 7.69
CA ASN A 2 -82.20 -12.97 8.02
C ASN A 2 -81.02 -12.39 8.84
N ASP A 3 -80.42 -11.23 8.56
CA ASP A 3 -80.67 -10.06 7.68
C ASP A 3 -79.29 -9.42 7.41
N LEU A 4 -78.90 -9.04 6.18
CA LEU A 4 -79.32 -7.87 5.39
C LEU A 4 -79.05 -6.50 6.05
N PHE A 5 -77.91 -5.92 5.64
CA PHE A 5 -77.67 -4.51 5.30
C PHE A 5 -78.40 -3.41 6.11
N SER A 6 -77.62 -2.69 6.93
CA SER A 6 -77.78 -1.23 7.12
C SER A 6 -76.51 -0.64 7.75
N GLY A 7 -75.93 0.34 7.05
CA GLY A 7 -74.73 1.05 7.51
C GLY A 7 -74.18 2.00 6.46
N SER A 8 -75.01 2.97 6.05
CA SER A 8 -74.57 4.10 5.23
C SER A 8 -73.82 5.09 6.11
N PHE A 9 -72.54 5.32 5.83
CA PHE A 9 -71.84 6.54 6.23
C PHE A 9 -71.06 7.08 5.04
N ARG A 10 -71.52 8.23 4.55
CA ARG A 10 -70.83 9.11 3.61
C ARG A 10 -69.73 9.88 4.33
N GLY A 11 -68.63 10.14 3.62
CA GLY A 11 -67.89 11.39 3.73
C GLY A 11 -66.59 11.32 4.52
N GLY A 12 -65.47 11.32 3.79
CA GLY A 12 -64.13 11.46 4.36
C GLY A 12 -63.03 11.12 3.37
N ASP A 13 -63.07 11.72 2.18
CA ASP A 13 -61.93 11.74 1.27
C ASP A 13 -60.80 12.58 1.91
N GLN A 14 -59.80 11.90 2.47
CA GLN A 14 -58.48 12.46 2.74
C GLN A 14 -57.44 11.39 2.44
N SER A 15 -57.19 11.20 1.15
CA SER A 15 -55.91 10.67 0.68
C SER A 15 -54.85 11.73 0.99
N PRO A 16 -53.79 11.48 1.76
CA PRO A 16 -52.67 12.41 1.80
C PRO A 16 -51.85 12.23 0.50
N PRO A 17 -51.73 13.24 -0.38
CA PRO A 17 -50.80 13.18 -1.48
C PRO A 17 -49.48 13.78 -1.00
N LEU A 18 -48.56 12.94 -0.54
CA LEU A 18 -47.15 13.30 -0.53
C LEU A 18 -46.37 12.13 -1.09
N THR A 19 -46.34 12.07 -2.41
CA THR A 19 -45.16 11.67 -3.18
C THR A 19 -43.96 12.45 -2.65
N HIS A 20 -43.36 11.97 -1.57
CA HIS A 20 -41.96 12.22 -1.34
C HIS A 20 -41.22 11.28 -2.28
N ASN A 21 -41.13 11.70 -3.55
CA ASN A 21 -40.05 11.27 -4.41
C ASN A 21 -38.77 11.72 -3.71
N ILE A 22 -38.21 10.84 -2.88
CA ILE A 22 -36.84 10.92 -2.40
C ILE A 22 -35.98 10.59 -3.62
N GLU A 23 -35.88 11.53 -4.56
CA GLU A 23 -34.74 11.66 -5.45
C GLU A 23 -33.57 12.19 -4.59
N LEU A 24 -33.02 11.35 -3.73
CA LEU A 24 -31.85 11.69 -2.90
C LEU A 24 -30.83 10.55 -2.84
N SER A 25 -30.97 9.51 -3.68
CA SER A 25 -30.17 8.28 -3.58
C SER A 25 -29.10 8.06 -4.66
N GLY A 26 -29.08 8.84 -5.75
CA GLY A 26 -28.11 8.66 -6.84
C GLY A 26 -26.83 9.50 -6.68
N VAL A 27 -26.98 10.81 -6.45
CA VAL A 27 -25.92 11.79 -6.74
C VAL A 27 -24.70 11.74 -5.77
N ASN A 28 -24.85 11.18 -4.56
CA ASN A 28 -23.74 11.12 -3.58
C ASN A 28 -22.91 9.83 -3.68
N LEU A 29 -23.48 8.74 -4.20
CA LEU A 29 -22.75 7.47 -4.31
C LEU A 29 -21.77 7.49 -5.48
N ASP A 30 -22.12 8.11 -6.59
CA ASP A 30 -21.25 8.17 -7.78
C ASP A 30 -19.90 8.81 -7.46
N ARG A 31 -19.93 10.02 -6.87
CA ARG A 31 -18.70 10.71 -6.45
C ARG A 31 -17.90 9.93 -5.41
N PHE A 32 -18.56 9.26 -4.47
CA PHE A 32 -17.87 8.39 -3.52
C PHE A 32 -17.15 7.24 -4.21
N PHE A 33 -17.78 6.61 -5.20
CA PHE A 33 -17.17 5.52 -5.95
C PHE A 33 -16.05 6.01 -6.88
N GLU A 34 -16.15 7.21 -7.45
CA GLU A 34 -15.05 7.86 -8.16
C GLU A 34 -13.82 8.05 -7.25
N ASP A 35 -14.02 8.60 -6.04
CA ASP A 35 -12.94 8.76 -5.06
C ASP A 35 -12.35 7.40 -4.64
N VAL A 36 -13.18 6.37 -4.51
CA VAL A 36 -12.76 4.99 -4.21
C VAL A 36 -11.93 4.39 -5.34
N GLU A 37 -12.34 4.54 -6.60
CA GLU A 37 -11.54 4.06 -7.74
C GLU A 37 -10.21 4.80 -7.83
N ALA A 38 -10.21 6.12 -7.63
CA ALA A 38 -8.97 6.88 -7.57
C ALA A 38 -8.03 6.38 -6.46
N VAL A 39 -8.54 5.92 -5.31
CA VAL A 39 -7.71 5.29 -4.27
C VAL A 39 -7.21 3.91 -4.71
N LYS A 40 -8.05 3.12 -5.38
CA LYS A 40 -7.65 1.80 -5.90
C LYS A 40 -6.54 1.91 -6.94
N ASP A 41 -6.57 2.92 -7.79
CA ASP A 41 -5.52 3.17 -8.78
C ASP A 41 -4.17 3.45 -8.11
N GLU A 42 -4.13 4.34 -7.11
CA GLU A 42 -2.90 4.61 -6.38
C GLU A 42 -2.37 3.37 -5.63
N LEU A 43 -3.27 2.50 -5.15
CA LEU A 43 -2.90 1.23 -4.53
C LEU A 43 -2.30 0.25 -5.56
N ARG A 44 -2.85 0.18 -6.78
CA ARG A 44 -2.30 -0.64 -7.88
C ARG A 44 -0.90 -0.15 -8.26
N ASP A 45 -0.71 1.17 -8.35
CA ASP A 45 0.60 1.77 -8.62
C ASP A 45 1.62 1.40 -7.53
N LEU A 46 1.19 1.41 -6.27
CA LEU A 46 2.03 1.05 -5.13
C LEU A 46 2.43 -0.44 -5.16
N GLU A 47 1.53 -1.34 -5.56
CA GLU A 47 1.84 -2.75 -5.80
C GLU A 47 2.79 -2.96 -6.99
N SER A 48 2.66 -2.16 -8.04
CA SER A 48 3.59 -2.18 -9.18
C SER A 48 5.00 -1.76 -8.77
N LEU A 49 5.13 -0.68 -8.00
CA LEU A 49 6.41 -0.22 -7.45
C LEU A 49 7.07 -1.28 -6.54
N HIS A 50 6.28 -1.98 -5.73
CA HIS A 50 6.79 -3.10 -4.93
C HIS A 50 7.38 -4.21 -5.81
N SER A 51 6.66 -4.59 -6.86
CA SER A 51 7.09 -5.63 -7.81
C SER A 51 8.34 -5.23 -8.59
N GLN A 52 8.43 -3.96 -8.99
CA GLN A 52 9.60 -3.38 -9.66
C GLN A 52 10.82 -3.36 -8.76
N LEU A 53 10.65 -2.95 -7.50
CA LEU A 53 11.72 -2.95 -6.50
C LEU A 53 12.23 -4.36 -6.22
N GLN A 54 11.33 -5.34 -6.10
CA GLN A 54 11.70 -6.75 -5.93
C GLN A 54 12.46 -7.28 -7.15
N THR A 55 11.99 -7.00 -8.36
CA THR A 55 12.68 -7.40 -9.60
C THR A 55 14.06 -6.78 -9.69
N SER A 56 14.17 -5.48 -9.37
CA SER A 56 15.45 -4.77 -9.35
C SER A 56 16.41 -5.36 -8.33
N HIS A 57 15.92 -5.73 -7.14
CA HIS A 57 16.72 -6.43 -6.15
C HIS A 57 17.24 -7.78 -6.65
N ASP A 58 16.39 -8.59 -7.28
CA ASP A 58 16.82 -9.89 -7.82
C ASP A 58 17.82 -9.72 -8.98
N GLN A 59 17.66 -8.70 -9.83
CA GLN A 59 18.66 -8.32 -10.83
C GLN A 59 20.00 -7.93 -10.21
N SER A 60 20.00 -7.29 -9.03
CA SER A 60 21.23 -6.86 -8.36
C SER A 60 22.16 -8.04 -8.01
N LYS A 61 21.60 -9.24 -7.82
CA LYS A 61 22.32 -10.44 -7.42
C LYS A 61 23.22 -11.00 -8.53
N THR A 62 22.90 -10.71 -9.79
CA THR A 62 23.59 -11.26 -10.96
C THR A 62 24.34 -10.20 -11.78
N LEU A 63 24.23 -8.93 -11.42
CA LEU A 63 24.98 -7.87 -12.08
C LEU A 63 26.44 -7.81 -11.59
N HIS A 64 27.36 -7.69 -12.55
CA HIS A 64 28.80 -7.60 -12.28
C HIS A 64 29.45 -6.32 -12.84
N ASN A 65 28.68 -5.49 -13.56
CA ASN A 65 29.17 -4.23 -14.10
C ASN A 65 28.90 -3.07 -13.13
N ALA A 66 29.96 -2.40 -12.67
CA ALA A 66 29.88 -1.31 -11.70
C ALA A 66 28.93 -0.18 -12.13
N LYS A 67 28.92 0.19 -13.42
CA LYS A 67 27.99 1.21 -13.94
C LYS A 67 26.54 0.73 -13.84
N ALA A 68 26.26 -0.49 -14.29
CA ALA A 68 24.92 -1.07 -14.23
C ALA A 68 24.41 -1.22 -12.78
N ILE A 69 25.29 -1.58 -11.83
CA ILE A 69 24.95 -1.65 -10.41
C ILE A 69 24.57 -0.27 -9.86
N LYS A 70 25.33 0.77 -10.21
CA LYS A 70 25.03 2.15 -9.80
C LYS A 70 23.68 2.62 -10.38
N ASP A 71 23.45 2.38 -11.66
CA ASP A 71 22.21 2.76 -12.34
C ASP A 71 21.00 1.99 -11.75
N LEU A 72 21.17 0.70 -11.41
CA LEU A 72 20.15 -0.09 -10.74
C LEU A 72 19.82 0.46 -9.34
N ARG A 73 20.83 0.79 -8.53
CA ARG A 73 20.63 1.40 -7.20
C ARG A 73 19.85 2.71 -7.31
N SER A 74 20.22 3.57 -8.26
CA SER A 74 19.50 4.83 -8.49
C SER A 74 18.03 4.61 -8.87
N ARG A 75 17.71 3.55 -9.63
CA ARG A 75 16.31 3.18 -9.95
C ARG A 75 15.57 2.70 -8.71
N MET A 76 16.18 1.83 -7.92
CA MET A 76 15.59 1.34 -6.67
C MET A 76 15.28 2.49 -5.69
N ASP A 77 16.18 3.47 -5.55
CA ASP A 77 15.96 4.65 -4.71
C ASP A 77 14.80 5.52 -5.22
N ALA A 78 14.66 5.64 -6.55
CA ALA A 78 13.55 6.33 -7.18
C ALA A 78 12.22 5.61 -6.94
N ASP A 79 12.19 4.28 -7.06
CA ASP A 79 11.00 3.45 -6.82
C ASP A 79 10.55 3.56 -5.36
N VAL A 80 11.48 3.49 -4.41
CA VAL A 80 11.19 3.69 -2.97
C VAL A 80 10.61 5.09 -2.74
N SER A 81 11.22 6.12 -3.32
CA SER A 81 10.75 7.50 -3.19
C SER A 81 9.35 7.69 -3.79
N ALA A 82 9.07 7.07 -4.93
CA ALA A 82 7.76 7.07 -5.55
C ALA A 82 6.72 6.34 -4.68
N ALA A 83 7.06 5.18 -4.13
CA ALA A 83 6.18 4.39 -3.28
C ALA A 83 5.78 5.17 -2.01
N LEU A 84 6.73 5.87 -1.39
CA LEU A 84 6.46 6.72 -0.23
C LEU A 84 5.52 7.89 -0.56
N LYS A 85 5.67 8.52 -1.73
CA LYS A 85 4.76 9.58 -2.18
C LYS A 85 3.35 9.05 -2.43
N LYS A 86 3.24 7.90 -3.11
CA LYS A 86 1.96 7.21 -3.38
C LYS A 86 1.27 6.79 -2.08
N ALA A 87 1.99 6.19 -1.13
CA ALA A 87 1.45 5.80 0.17
C ALA A 87 0.87 7.00 0.94
N LYS A 88 1.58 8.13 0.94
CA LYS A 88 1.09 9.38 1.55
C LYS A 88 -0.17 9.89 0.86
N LEU A 89 -0.22 9.85 -0.47
CA LEU A 89 -1.40 10.25 -1.23
C LEU A 89 -2.62 9.36 -0.91
N VAL A 90 -2.44 8.03 -0.90
CA VAL A 90 -3.50 7.08 -0.49
C VAL A 90 -4.02 7.42 0.90
N LYS A 91 -3.12 7.65 1.86
CA LYS A 91 -3.51 8.02 3.23
C LYS A 91 -4.38 9.28 3.26
N VAL A 92 -3.97 10.35 2.56
CA VAL A 92 -4.74 11.61 2.50
C VAL A 92 -6.11 11.40 1.85
N ARG A 93 -6.19 10.59 0.78
CA ARG A 93 -7.48 10.26 0.14
C ARG A 93 -8.40 9.42 1.04
N LEU A 94 -7.84 8.48 1.81
CA LEU A 94 -8.62 7.73 2.81
C LEU A 94 -9.21 8.65 3.89
N GLU A 95 -8.42 9.60 4.39
CA GLU A 95 -8.91 10.61 5.35
C GLU A 95 -10.00 11.50 4.74
N ALA A 96 -9.93 11.80 3.44
CA ALA A 96 -10.98 12.51 2.72
C ALA A 96 -12.27 11.68 2.61
N LEU A 97 -12.16 10.39 2.32
CA LEU A 97 -13.29 9.46 2.32
C LEU A 97 -13.92 9.32 3.71
N ASP A 98 -13.12 9.30 4.78
CA ASP A 98 -13.64 9.30 6.16
C ASP A 98 -14.46 10.56 6.46
N ARG A 99 -13.97 11.75 6.05
CA ARG A 99 -14.72 13.01 6.18
C ARG A 99 -16.01 13.00 5.36
N SER A 100 -15.95 12.47 4.14
CA SER A 100 -17.12 12.31 3.26
C SER A 100 -18.17 11.38 3.90
N ASN A 101 -17.73 10.27 4.50
CA ASN A 101 -18.62 9.36 5.24
C ASN A 101 -19.25 10.03 6.47
N ALA A 102 -18.47 10.82 7.22
CA ALA A 102 -18.99 11.57 8.36
C ALA A 102 -20.06 12.58 7.94
N ALA A 103 -19.84 13.33 6.86
CA ALA A 103 -20.82 14.28 6.33
C ALA A 103 -22.09 13.58 5.81
N ASN A 104 -21.94 12.42 5.15
CA ASN A 104 -23.07 11.64 4.64
C ASN A 104 -24.04 11.19 5.75
N ARG A 105 -23.56 11.00 6.99
CA ARG A 105 -24.40 10.61 8.14
C ARG A 105 -25.42 11.66 8.56
N SER A 106 -25.20 12.93 8.19
CA SER A 106 -26.15 14.01 8.47
C SER A 106 -27.30 14.07 7.47
N LEU A 107 -27.27 13.26 6.39
CA LEU A 107 -28.34 13.22 5.40
C LEU A 107 -29.50 12.32 5.84
N PRO A 108 -30.75 12.66 5.46
CA PRO A 108 -31.91 11.81 5.73
C PRO A 108 -31.69 10.36 5.25
N GLY A 109 -31.99 9.39 6.12
CA GLY A 109 -31.84 7.96 5.80
C GLY A 109 -30.39 7.43 5.70
N CYS A 110 -29.38 8.29 5.90
CA CYS A 110 -27.97 7.93 5.80
C CYS A 110 -27.24 7.89 7.15
N GLY A 111 -27.99 7.97 8.26
CA GLY A 111 -27.43 7.96 9.61
C GLY A 111 -26.61 6.71 9.95
N PRO A 112 -25.93 6.71 11.11
CA PRO A 112 -25.12 5.58 11.57
C PRO A 112 -25.88 4.25 11.49
N GLY A 113 -25.26 3.23 10.90
CA GLY A 113 -25.85 1.89 10.77
C GLY A 113 -26.82 1.70 9.60
N SER A 114 -27.14 2.77 8.86
CA SER A 114 -27.89 2.67 7.60
C SER A 114 -27.16 1.81 6.56
N SER A 115 -27.88 1.31 5.55
CA SER A 115 -27.28 0.54 4.45
C SER A 115 -26.16 1.32 3.73
N SER A 116 -26.38 2.61 3.50
CA SER A 116 -25.40 3.51 2.88
C SER A 116 -24.17 3.69 3.78
N ASP A 117 -24.36 3.98 5.07
CA ASP A 117 -23.25 4.13 6.03
C ASP A 117 -22.41 2.85 6.16
N ARG A 118 -23.07 1.68 6.27
CA ARG A 118 -22.39 0.38 6.35
C ARG A 118 -21.58 0.08 5.09
N THR A 119 -22.14 0.33 3.92
CA THR A 119 -21.46 0.11 2.63
C THR A 119 -20.23 0.99 2.51
N ARG A 120 -20.39 2.30 2.72
CA ARG A 120 -19.29 3.27 2.61
C ARG A 120 -18.19 3.00 3.64
N THR A 121 -18.57 2.69 4.88
CA THR A 121 -17.62 2.34 5.94
C THR A 121 -16.84 1.07 5.61
N SER A 122 -17.52 0.03 5.13
CA SER A 122 -16.89 -1.24 4.74
C SER A 122 -15.88 -1.05 3.62
N VAL A 123 -16.23 -0.29 2.57
CA VAL A 123 -15.34 0.01 1.44
C VAL A 123 -14.09 0.73 1.90
N VAL A 124 -14.21 1.81 2.68
CA VAL A 124 -13.05 2.58 3.18
C VAL A 124 -12.16 1.72 4.08
N ASN A 125 -12.76 0.89 4.95
CA ASN A 125 -12.00 -0.05 5.78
C ASN A 125 -11.24 -1.08 4.94
N GLY A 126 -11.84 -1.58 3.86
CA GLY A 126 -11.18 -2.46 2.90
C GLY A 126 -9.97 -1.80 2.23
N LEU A 127 -10.09 -0.56 1.79
CA LEU A 127 -8.97 0.20 1.21
C LEU A 127 -7.86 0.46 2.22
N ARG A 128 -8.20 0.79 3.48
CA ARG A 128 -7.24 0.98 4.57
C ARG A 128 -6.47 -0.32 4.86
N LYS A 129 -7.17 -1.46 4.87
CA LYS A 129 -6.54 -2.78 5.02
C LYS A 129 -5.56 -3.06 3.88
N LYS A 130 -5.94 -2.79 2.63
CA LYS A 130 -5.06 -2.94 1.47
C LYS A 130 -3.80 -2.08 1.54
N LEU A 131 -3.93 -0.80 1.96
CA LEU A 131 -2.75 0.05 2.19
C LEU A 131 -1.82 -0.57 3.23
N SER A 132 -2.37 -1.04 4.36
CA SER A 132 -1.59 -1.67 5.43
C SER A 132 -0.85 -2.92 4.93
N GLU A 133 -1.55 -3.81 4.21
CA GLU A 133 -0.95 -5.01 3.61
C GLU A 133 0.17 -4.66 2.64
N ALA A 134 -0.03 -3.67 1.77
CA ALA A 134 0.98 -3.26 0.82
C ALA A 134 2.23 -2.65 1.51
N MET A 135 2.04 -1.85 2.57
CA MET A 135 3.15 -1.31 3.37
C MET A 135 3.90 -2.40 4.16
N ASN A 136 3.21 -3.44 4.61
CA ASN A 136 3.85 -4.61 5.23
C ASN A 136 4.73 -5.34 4.21
N ARG A 137 4.25 -5.55 2.97
CA ARG A 137 5.06 -6.16 1.90
C ARG A 137 6.34 -5.38 1.59
N PHE A 138 6.31 -4.04 1.64
CA PHE A 138 7.51 -3.20 1.51
C PHE A 138 8.48 -3.39 2.69
N SER A 139 7.94 -3.49 3.91
CA SER A 139 8.74 -3.74 5.12
C SER A 139 9.42 -5.11 5.07
N ASP A 140 8.68 -6.15 4.67
CA ASP A 140 9.20 -7.51 4.48
C ASP A 140 10.26 -7.58 3.38
N LEU A 141 10.05 -6.85 2.28
CA LEU A 141 11.04 -6.75 1.20
C LEU A 141 12.32 -6.08 1.72
N ARG A 142 12.21 -4.95 2.43
CA ARG A 142 13.35 -4.25 3.04
C ARG A 142 14.12 -5.16 4.00
N GLN A 143 13.42 -5.91 4.84
CA GLN A 143 14.05 -6.85 5.78
C GLN A 143 14.80 -7.96 5.04
N ARG A 144 14.19 -8.57 4.03
CA ARG A 144 14.84 -9.60 3.19
C ARG A 144 16.08 -9.05 2.51
N MET A 145 15.98 -7.90 1.85
CA MET A 145 17.11 -7.25 1.17
C MET A 145 18.26 -6.95 2.14
N GLY A 146 17.94 -6.42 3.33
CA GLY A 146 18.94 -6.14 4.36
C GLY A 146 19.62 -7.41 4.88
N GLY A 147 18.87 -8.48 5.10
CA GLY A 147 19.41 -9.78 5.52
C GLY A 147 20.33 -10.41 4.46
N GLU A 148 19.92 -10.42 3.20
CA GLU A 148 20.71 -10.95 2.09
C GLU A 148 21.99 -10.12 1.85
N TYR A 149 21.91 -8.79 2.00
CA TYR A 149 23.08 -7.93 1.92
C TYR A 149 24.05 -8.20 3.08
N ARG A 150 23.54 -8.29 4.31
CA ARG A 150 24.34 -8.65 5.50
C ARG A 150 25.08 -9.97 5.29
N GLU A 151 24.40 -10.99 4.82
CA GLU A 151 25.00 -12.30 4.55
C GLU A 151 26.07 -12.22 3.45
N THR A 152 25.84 -11.40 2.42
CA THR A 152 26.83 -11.13 1.36
C THR A 152 28.09 -10.47 1.93
N VAL A 153 27.95 -9.45 2.77
CA VAL A 153 29.07 -8.77 3.43
C VAL A 153 29.85 -9.74 4.31
N GLN A 154 29.15 -10.55 5.11
CA GLN A 154 29.77 -11.55 5.98
C GLN A 154 30.58 -12.59 5.17
N ARG A 155 30.00 -13.15 4.09
CA ARG A 155 30.72 -14.10 3.22
C ARG A 155 31.96 -13.47 2.60
N ARG A 156 31.86 -12.24 2.08
CA ARG A 156 33.01 -11.50 1.52
C ARG A 156 34.09 -11.29 2.57
N TYR A 157 33.71 -10.96 3.80
CA TYR A 157 34.67 -10.82 4.90
C TYR A 157 35.43 -12.13 5.13
N TYR A 158 34.70 -13.24 5.34
CA TYR A 158 35.28 -14.55 5.56
C TYR A 158 36.19 -15.00 4.41
N THR A 159 35.81 -14.76 3.15
CA THR A 159 36.65 -15.11 2.00
C THR A 159 38.00 -14.38 2.01
N VAL A 160 38.06 -13.17 2.55
CA VAL A 160 39.30 -12.39 2.61
C VAL A 160 40.12 -12.70 3.86
N THR A 161 39.47 -12.86 5.01
CA THR A 161 40.15 -12.98 6.31
C THR A 161 40.31 -14.42 6.79
N GLY A 162 39.47 -15.34 6.32
CA GLY A 162 39.34 -16.69 6.86
C GLY A 162 38.56 -16.78 8.17
N GLU A 163 38.05 -15.66 8.70
CA GLU A 163 37.42 -15.56 10.00
C GLU A 163 36.02 -14.96 9.91
N ASN A 164 35.13 -15.31 10.84
CA ASN A 164 33.81 -14.67 10.93
C ASN A 164 33.95 -13.27 11.56
N PRO A 165 33.31 -12.24 11.00
CA PRO A 165 33.36 -10.89 11.58
C PRO A 165 32.57 -10.83 12.89
N GLU A 166 33.05 -10.04 13.84
CA GLU A 166 32.21 -9.59 14.95
C GLU A 166 31.06 -8.72 14.45
N GLU A 167 29.93 -8.71 15.18
CA GLU A 167 28.72 -7.97 14.80
C GLU A 167 29.00 -6.50 14.47
N LYS A 168 29.82 -5.83 15.29
CA LYS A 168 30.21 -4.42 15.10
C LYS A 168 31.01 -4.19 13.82
N VAL A 169 31.85 -5.16 13.42
CA VAL A 169 32.64 -5.06 12.19
C VAL A 169 31.72 -5.24 10.99
N LEU A 170 30.81 -6.21 11.06
CA LEU A 170 29.83 -6.46 10.02
C LEU A 170 28.90 -5.25 9.81
N ASP A 171 28.41 -4.65 10.89
CA ASP A 171 27.58 -3.44 10.83
C ASP A 171 28.32 -2.27 10.18
N ARG A 172 29.58 -2.03 10.59
CA ARG A 172 30.41 -0.98 9.98
C ARG A 172 30.62 -1.21 8.48
N LEU A 173 30.85 -2.44 8.05
CA LEU A 173 31.04 -2.77 6.63
C LEU A 173 29.75 -2.57 5.81
N ILE A 174 28.59 -2.79 6.43
CA ILE A 174 27.28 -2.54 5.83
C ILE A 174 27.02 -1.03 5.72
N GLU A 175 27.28 -0.27 6.78
CA GLU A 175 27.07 1.19 6.82
C GLU A 175 27.98 1.93 5.84
N THR A 176 29.25 1.53 5.76
CA THR A 176 30.25 2.17 4.89
C THR A 176 30.16 1.69 3.44
N GLY A 177 29.57 0.52 3.20
CA GLY A 177 29.55 -0.12 1.88
C GLY A 177 30.92 -0.61 1.39
N GLU A 178 31.96 -0.60 2.25
CA GLU A 178 33.36 -0.89 1.86
C GLU A 178 33.63 -2.38 1.60
N SER A 179 32.68 -3.27 1.88
CA SER A 179 32.83 -4.72 1.72
C SER A 179 33.30 -5.17 0.33
N GLU A 180 32.89 -4.45 -0.72
CA GLU A 180 33.24 -4.77 -2.11
C GLU A 180 34.67 -4.33 -2.44
N THR A 181 35.05 -3.11 -2.05
CA THR A 181 36.40 -2.59 -2.23
C THR A 181 37.41 -3.41 -1.43
N PHE A 182 37.02 -3.85 -0.23
CA PHE A 182 37.79 -4.74 0.62
C PHE A 182 38.13 -6.06 -0.10
N LEU A 183 37.12 -6.75 -0.66
CA LEU A 183 37.33 -7.98 -1.42
C LEU A 183 38.20 -7.77 -2.67
N GLN A 184 37.96 -6.70 -3.44
CA GLN A 184 38.74 -6.42 -4.65
C GLN A 184 40.23 -6.20 -4.34
N LYS A 185 40.55 -5.49 -3.24
CA LYS A 185 41.93 -5.28 -2.80
C LYS A 185 42.60 -6.60 -2.41
N ALA A 186 41.89 -7.48 -1.70
CA ALA A 186 42.42 -8.78 -1.31
C ALA A 186 42.76 -9.66 -2.53
N ILE A 187 41.88 -9.71 -3.53
CA ILE A 187 42.12 -10.44 -4.79
C ILE A 187 43.36 -9.90 -5.51
N GLN A 188 43.53 -8.57 -5.59
CA GLN A 188 44.70 -7.95 -6.22
C GLN A 188 46.01 -8.23 -5.48
N GLN A 189 45.97 -8.45 -4.16
CA GLN A 189 47.14 -8.76 -3.35
C GLN A 189 47.52 -10.24 -3.46
N GLN A 190 46.54 -11.17 -3.39
CA GLN A 190 46.81 -12.60 -3.61
C GLN A 190 47.28 -12.89 -5.05
N GLY A 191 46.73 -12.22 -6.06
CA GLY A 191 47.16 -12.38 -7.46
C GLY A 191 48.56 -11.85 -7.79
N ARG A 192 49.23 -11.17 -6.84
CA ARG A 192 50.62 -10.69 -6.97
C ARG A 192 51.65 -11.60 -6.32
N GLY A 193 51.24 -12.69 -5.67
CA GLY A 193 52.11 -13.63 -4.98
C GLY A 193 52.15 -15.00 -5.64
N GLN A 194 52.99 -15.14 -6.68
CA GLN A 194 53.82 -16.30 -7.07
C GLN A 194 54.27 -16.10 -8.52
N LYS A 195 55.42 -15.43 -8.67
CA LYS A 195 56.37 -15.65 -9.76
C LYS A 195 57.73 -15.88 -9.13
#